data_AF-A0A7V8LNH1-F1
#
_entry.id   AF-A0A7V8LNH1-F1
#
_cell.length_a   1.000
_cell.length_b   1.000
_cell.length_c   1.000
_cell.angle_alpha   90.00
_cell.angle_beta   90.00
_cell.angle_gamma   90.00
#
_symmetry.space_group_name_H-M   'P 1'
#
loop_
_entity.id
_entity.type
_entity.pdbx_description
1 polymer ?
#
loop_
_entity_poly.entity_id
_entity_poly.type
_entity_poly.pdbx_seq_one_letter_code
_entity_poly.pdbx_strand_id
1 'polypeptide(L)'
;MLTRGHLRQRDIAAAIGVSQQAVSKMTEKDPLPDTPMTEAARRELLVKLALVPADSGLVETYWYGMDPVVEQVRSATRLGAELTVPILAGGEVAADVLRPWQVPTRGLVYAKELVDLSEFGLVEATAEEATLTVRVPADPTVWTTAAWWRRVRDTQRSDIITVDPVIALQDLSGGADLGDGAPQHLSDWIVHR
;
A
#
# COMPACT_ATOMS: atom_id res chain seq x y z
N MET A 1 -9.94 0.49 12.10
CA MET A 1 -8.69 1.22 11.80
C MET A 1 -8.93 2.34 10.82
N LEU A 2 -9.16 2.04 9.54
CA LEU A 2 -9.31 3.07 8.51
C LEU A 2 -10.73 3.68 8.42
N THR A 3 -11.70 3.09 9.12
CA THR A 3 -13.09 3.53 9.16
C THR A 3 -13.35 4.43 10.36
N ARG A 4 -14.19 5.46 10.17
CA ARG A 4 -14.68 6.33 11.25
C ARG A 4 -15.91 5.77 11.98
N GLY A 5 -16.59 4.79 11.38
CA GLY A 5 -17.79 4.17 11.95
C GLY A 5 -17.74 2.63 11.90
N HIS A 6 -18.79 2.01 12.45
CA HIS A 6 -18.96 0.56 12.42
C HIS A 6 -19.16 0.05 10.99
N LEU A 7 -18.47 -1.03 10.64
CA LEU A 7 -18.75 -1.79 9.42
C LEU A 7 -19.58 -3.02 9.77
N ARG A 8 -20.53 -3.38 8.90
CA ARG A 8 -21.21 -4.67 8.98
C ARG A 8 -20.31 -5.74 8.36
N GLN A 9 -20.48 -7.01 8.75
CA GLN A 9 -19.72 -8.12 8.15
C GLN A 9 -19.81 -8.16 6.61
N ARG A 10 -20.97 -7.80 6.04
CA ARG A 10 -21.13 -7.68 4.58
C ARG A 10 -20.26 -6.58 3.95
N ASP A 11 -20.02 -5.49 4.67
CA ASP A 11 -19.21 -4.37 4.17
C ASP A 11 -17.74 -4.77 4.18
N ILE A 12 -17.32 -5.49 5.23
CA ILE A 12 -15.98 -6.10 5.33
C ILE A 12 -15.78 -7.11 4.20
N ALA A 13 -16.74 -8.03 4.01
CA ALA A 13 -16.70 -9.06 2.97
C ALA A 13 -16.53 -8.42 1.57
N ALA A 14 -17.30 -7.38 1.29
CA ALA A 14 -17.20 -6.63 0.03
C ALA A 14 -15.87 -5.87 -0.11
N ALA A 15 -15.27 -5.41 0.99
CA ALA A 15 -13.99 -4.70 0.97
C ALA A 15 -12.79 -5.60 0.68
N ILE A 16 -12.81 -6.86 1.14
CA ILE A 16 -11.71 -7.82 0.96
C ILE A 16 -11.98 -8.89 -0.12
N GLY A 17 -13.13 -8.80 -0.80
CA GLY A 17 -13.48 -9.69 -1.91
C GLY A 17 -13.84 -11.13 -1.52
N VAL A 18 -14.35 -11.34 -0.31
CA VAL A 18 -14.78 -12.68 0.18
C VAL A 18 -16.27 -12.71 0.50
N SER A 19 -16.80 -13.89 0.83
CA SER A 19 -18.20 -14.03 1.25
C SER A 19 -18.41 -13.61 2.71
N GLN A 20 -19.62 -13.16 3.06
CA GLN A 20 -19.97 -12.88 4.46
C GLN A 20 -19.76 -14.11 5.37
N GLN A 21 -20.04 -15.32 4.85
CA GLN A 21 -19.82 -16.57 5.60
C GLN A 21 -18.33 -16.81 5.89
N ALA A 22 -17.45 -16.47 4.95
CA ALA A 22 -16.01 -16.54 5.17
C ALA A 22 -15.58 -15.57 6.29
N VAL A 23 -16.08 -14.32 6.27
CA VAL A 23 -15.85 -13.35 7.35
C VAL A 23 -16.31 -13.93 8.69
N SER A 24 -17.54 -14.46 8.78
CA SER A 24 -18.05 -15.07 10.02
C SER A 24 -17.11 -16.15 10.58
N LYS A 25 -16.66 -17.07 9.73
CA LYS A 25 -15.72 -18.14 10.13
C LYS A 25 -14.35 -17.61 10.54
N MET A 26 -13.86 -16.56 9.89
CA MET A 26 -12.61 -15.89 10.29
C MET A 26 -12.77 -15.26 11.66
N THR A 27 -13.89 -14.57 11.91
CA THR A 27 -14.16 -13.92 13.20
C THR A 27 -14.39 -14.88 14.37
N GLU A 28 -14.78 -16.13 14.09
CA GLU A 28 -14.84 -17.19 15.11
C GLU A 28 -13.45 -17.65 15.56
N LYS A 29 -12.46 -17.61 14.67
CA LYS A 29 -11.07 -17.99 14.96
C LYS A 29 -10.27 -16.84 15.55
N ASP A 30 -10.43 -15.66 14.96
CA ASP A 30 -9.76 -14.43 15.37
C ASP A 30 -10.81 -13.31 15.47
N PRO A 31 -11.32 -13.06 16.69
CA PRO A 31 -12.35 -12.04 16.91
C PRO A 31 -11.92 -10.66 16.43
N LEU A 32 -12.80 -9.98 15.71
CA LEU A 32 -12.56 -8.58 15.36
C LEU A 32 -12.51 -7.72 16.63
N PRO A 33 -11.67 -6.68 16.66
CA PRO A 33 -11.63 -5.76 17.78
C PRO A 33 -12.96 -5.03 17.91
N ASP A 34 -13.35 -4.74 19.16
CA ASP A 34 -14.50 -3.88 19.42
C ASP A 34 -14.30 -2.51 18.78
N THR A 35 -15.36 -2.00 18.18
CA THR A 35 -15.40 -0.66 17.58
C THR A 35 -16.41 0.21 18.33
N PRO A 36 -16.19 1.53 18.50
CA PRO A 36 -14.99 2.25 18.11
C PRO A 36 -13.80 1.90 19.02
N MET A 37 -12.62 1.74 18.41
CA MET A 37 -11.37 1.49 19.14
C MET A 37 -10.82 2.80 19.72
N THR A 38 -10.23 2.74 20.93
CA THR A 38 -9.43 3.85 21.48
C THR A 38 -8.16 4.06 20.64
N GLU A 39 -7.57 5.26 20.71
CA GLU A 39 -6.29 5.54 20.04
C GLU A 39 -5.18 4.57 20.46
N ALA A 40 -5.12 4.22 21.75
CA ALA A 40 -4.16 3.24 22.27
C ALA A 40 -4.37 1.84 21.65
N ALA A 41 -5.61 1.36 21.57
CA ALA A 41 -5.92 0.08 20.94
C ALA A 41 -5.64 0.10 19.42
N ARG A 42 -5.90 1.24 18.75
CA ARG A 42 -5.53 1.45 17.34
C ARG A 42 -4.01 1.42 17.15
N ARG A 43 -3.25 2.04 18.04
CA ARG A 43 -1.79 2.01 17.97
C ARG A 43 -1.26 0.59 18.12
N GLU A 44 -1.75 -0.16 19.11
CA GLU A 44 -1.30 -1.52 19.38
C GLU A 44 -1.55 -2.46 18.18
N LEU A 45 -2.75 -2.41 17.59
CA LEU A 45 -3.07 -3.27 16.46
C LEU A 45 -2.35 -2.84 15.17
N LEU A 46 -2.07 -1.55 14.96
CA LEU A 46 -1.23 -1.11 13.84
C LEU A 46 0.21 -1.59 13.96
N VAL A 47 0.79 -1.58 15.17
CA VAL A 47 2.14 -2.14 15.39
C VAL A 47 2.17 -3.61 15.01
N LYS A 48 1.16 -4.40 15.42
CA LYS A 48 1.06 -5.82 15.04
C LYS A 48 0.96 -6.00 13.53
N LEU A 49 0.14 -5.19 12.85
CA LEU A 49 -0.07 -5.29 11.40
C LEU A 49 1.17 -4.84 10.60
N ALA A 50 1.86 -3.79 11.05
CA ALA A 50 3.06 -3.27 10.38
C ALA A 50 4.21 -4.28 10.34
N LEU A 51 4.27 -5.18 11.33
CA LEU A 51 5.27 -6.27 11.39
C LEU A 51 4.96 -7.43 10.45
N VAL A 52 3.75 -7.49 9.88
CA VAL A 52 3.39 -8.48 8.88
C VAL A 52 3.71 -7.88 7.51
N PRO A 53 4.56 -8.52 6.68
CA PRO A 53 4.80 -8.05 5.33
C PRO A 53 3.48 -7.88 4.58
N ALA A 54 3.32 -6.75 3.89
CA ALA A 54 2.13 -6.47 3.08
C ALA A 54 1.86 -7.60 2.07
N ASP A 55 2.95 -8.09 1.48
CA ASP A 55 2.96 -9.19 0.54
C ASP A 55 4.40 -9.72 0.41
N SER A 56 4.57 -11.01 0.13
CA SER A 56 5.90 -11.58 -0.14
C SER A 56 6.36 -11.43 -1.59
N GLY A 57 5.50 -10.89 -2.46
CA GLY A 57 5.63 -10.93 -3.91
C GLY A 57 5.35 -12.33 -4.48
N LEU A 58 4.71 -12.40 -5.64
CA LEU A 58 4.88 -13.55 -6.55
C LEU A 58 6.18 -13.40 -7.33
N VAL A 59 6.43 -12.18 -7.80
CA VAL A 59 7.62 -11.81 -8.57
C VAL A 59 7.91 -10.32 -8.39
N GLU A 60 9.20 -9.98 -8.38
CA GLU A 60 9.71 -8.61 -8.36
C GLU A 60 10.68 -8.38 -9.50
N THR A 61 10.68 -7.16 -10.04
CA THR A 61 11.72 -6.66 -10.96
C THR A 61 12.22 -5.32 -10.44
N TYR A 62 13.50 -5.05 -10.68
CA TYR A 62 14.24 -3.96 -10.08
C TYR A 62 14.75 -3.03 -11.18
N TRP A 63 14.49 -1.74 -11.02
CA TRP A 63 14.73 -0.74 -12.05
C TRP A 63 15.44 0.47 -11.48
N TYR A 64 16.36 1.00 -12.26
CA TYR A 64 17.11 2.21 -11.96
C TYR A 64 16.77 3.31 -12.95
N GLY A 65 16.53 4.51 -12.43
CA GLY A 65 16.31 5.72 -13.23
C GLY A 65 16.91 6.95 -12.54
N MET A 66 17.19 7.98 -13.34
CA MET A 66 17.78 9.24 -12.84
C MET A 66 16.74 10.30 -12.47
N ASP A 67 15.50 10.14 -12.93
CA ASP A 67 14.41 11.06 -12.60
C ASP A 67 14.03 10.96 -11.12
N PRO A 68 13.39 11.98 -10.53
CA PRO A 68 12.83 11.88 -9.18
C PRO A 68 11.92 10.67 -9.05
N VAL A 69 12.01 9.95 -7.92
CA VAL A 69 11.30 8.69 -7.68
C VAL A 69 9.78 8.81 -7.88
N VAL A 70 9.20 9.94 -7.47
CA VAL A 70 7.76 10.22 -7.68
C VAL A 70 7.42 10.28 -9.18
N GLU A 71 8.30 10.84 -10.01
CA GLU A 71 8.11 10.87 -11.47
C GLU A 71 8.34 9.50 -12.10
N GLN A 72 9.26 8.68 -11.58
CA GLN A 72 9.41 7.29 -12.01
C GLN A 72 8.12 6.49 -11.75
N VAL A 73 7.51 6.63 -10.57
CA VAL A 73 6.22 6.00 -10.22
C VAL A 73 5.08 6.51 -11.09
N ARG A 74 5.04 7.83 -11.39
CA ARG A 74 4.05 8.39 -12.32
C ARG A 74 4.21 7.82 -13.73
N SER A 75 5.43 7.72 -14.23
CA SER A 75 5.73 7.15 -15.55
C SER A 75 5.33 5.67 -15.61
N ALA A 76 5.66 4.88 -14.60
CA ALA A 76 5.21 3.50 -14.50
C ALA A 76 3.67 3.42 -14.50
N THR A 77 2.98 4.26 -13.70
CA THR A 77 1.52 4.30 -13.65
C THR A 77 0.89 4.62 -15.01
N ARG A 78 1.47 5.57 -15.75
CA ARG A 78 1.03 5.94 -17.11
C ARG A 78 1.24 4.78 -18.09
N LEU A 79 2.40 4.13 -18.06
CA LEU A 79 2.65 2.94 -18.88
C LEU A 79 1.65 1.82 -18.56
N GLY A 80 1.38 1.56 -17.29
CA GLY A 80 0.33 0.61 -16.90
C GLY A 80 -1.02 0.98 -17.49
N ALA A 81 -1.40 2.26 -17.50
CA ALA A 81 -2.64 2.70 -18.14
C ALA A 81 -2.64 2.46 -19.66
N GLU A 82 -1.52 2.71 -20.35
CA GLU A 82 -1.35 2.46 -21.79
C GLU A 82 -1.45 0.96 -22.13
N LEU A 83 -0.87 0.11 -21.27
CA LEU A 83 -0.89 -1.35 -21.42
C LEU A 83 -2.15 -2.00 -20.82
N THR A 84 -3.06 -1.22 -20.23
CA THR A 84 -4.24 -1.73 -19.49
C THR A 84 -3.85 -2.64 -18.31
N VAL A 85 -2.67 -2.42 -17.72
CA VAL A 85 -2.17 -3.05 -16.50
C VAL A 85 -2.38 -2.11 -15.31
N PRO A 86 -3.30 -2.43 -14.38
CA PRO A 86 -3.47 -1.63 -13.17
C PRO A 86 -2.17 -1.56 -12.36
N ILE A 87 -1.84 -0.34 -11.91
CA ILE A 87 -0.70 -0.06 -11.06
C ILE A 87 -1.14 0.73 -9.82
N LEU A 88 -0.58 0.38 -8.66
CA LEU A 88 -0.73 1.11 -7.40
C LEU A 88 0.65 1.48 -6.87
N ALA A 89 0.84 2.73 -6.45
CA ALA A 89 2.01 3.12 -5.68
C ALA A 89 1.94 2.51 -4.28
N GLY A 90 3.06 1.94 -3.83
CA GLY A 90 3.35 1.46 -2.48
C GLY A 90 4.50 2.24 -1.84
N GLY A 91 4.97 1.77 -0.69
CA GLY A 91 6.18 2.26 -0.03
C GLY A 91 6.21 3.77 0.23
N GLU A 92 7.39 4.37 0.06
CA GLU A 92 7.64 5.79 0.35
C GLU A 92 6.76 6.73 -0.47
N VAL A 93 6.54 6.43 -1.76
CA VAL A 93 5.68 7.26 -2.62
C VAL A 93 4.22 7.19 -2.17
N ALA A 94 3.72 6.00 -1.79
CA ALA A 94 2.38 5.90 -1.23
C ALA A 94 2.24 6.68 0.09
N ALA A 95 3.24 6.55 0.97
CA ALA A 95 3.27 7.28 2.24
C ALA A 95 3.27 8.79 2.04
N ASP A 96 4.10 9.30 1.12
CA ASP A 96 4.17 10.73 0.79
C ASP A 96 2.85 11.24 0.21
N VAL A 97 2.22 10.49 -0.72
CA VAL A 97 0.91 10.86 -1.28
C VAL A 97 -0.20 10.85 -0.22
N LEU A 98 -0.18 9.90 0.72
CA LEU A 98 -1.17 9.78 1.78
C LEU A 98 -0.98 10.84 2.87
N ARG A 99 0.27 11.09 3.24
CA ARG A 99 0.65 12.01 4.30
C ARG A 99 2.08 12.50 4.06
N PRO A 100 2.24 13.64 3.35
CA PRO A 100 3.55 14.17 3.01
C PRO A 100 4.43 14.39 4.24
N TRP A 101 5.69 13.97 4.16
CA TRP A 101 6.67 14.10 5.25
C TRP A 101 8.09 14.27 4.73
N GLN A 102 8.48 13.41 3.79
CA GLN A 102 9.82 13.39 3.23
C GLN A 102 9.79 13.14 1.73
N VAL A 103 10.89 13.52 1.07
CA VAL A 103 11.09 13.24 -0.34
C VAL A 103 11.40 11.74 -0.50
N PRO A 104 10.59 10.98 -1.27
CA PRO A 104 10.86 9.57 -1.52
C PRO A 104 12.20 9.34 -2.23
N THR A 105 12.95 8.37 -1.73
CA THR A 105 14.24 7.89 -2.25
C THR A 105 14.12 6.54 -2.94
N ARG A 106 13.07 5.77 -2.63
CA ARG A 106 12.76 4.49 -3.28
C ARG A 106 11.30 4.38 -3.68
N GLY A 107 11.07 3.96 -4.91
CA GLY A 107 9.75 3.71 -5.48
C GLY A 107 9.38 2.25 -5.31
N LEU A 108 8.12 2.00 -4.95
CA LEU A 108 7.51 0.69 -5.03
C LEU A 108 6.19 0.83 -5.78
N VAL A 109 5.99 -0.01 -6.79
CA VAL A 109 4.71 -0.13 -7.48
C VAL A 109 4.23 -1.56 -7.46
N TYR A 110 2.96 -1.74 -7.11
CA TYR A 110 2.24 -2.99 -7.29
C TYR A 110 1.62 -3.00 -8.68
N ALA A 111 1.92 -4.01 -9.48
CA ALA A 111 1.36 -4.21 -10.82
C ALA A 111 0.58 -5.54 -10.89
N LYS A 112 -0.47 -5.60 -11.71
CA LYS A 112 -1.22 -6.86 -11.90
C LYS A 112 -0.42 -7.94 -12.62
N GLU A 113 0.56 -7.52 -13.41
CA GLU A 113 1.50 -8.34 -14.17
C GLU A 113 2.81 -7.58 -14.32
N LEU A 114 3.88 -8.27 -14.72
CA LEU A 114 5.17 -7.63 -14.95
C LEU A 114 5.09 -6.64 -16.11
N VAL A 115 5.76 -5.51 -15.95
CA VAL A 115 5.83 -4.45 -16.94
C VAL A 115 7.30 -4.14 -17.21
N ASP A 116 7.68 -4.11 -18.48
CA ASP A 116 8.99 -3.65 -18.92
C ASP A 116 9.03 -2.12 -18.91
N LEU A 117 9.92 -1.54 -18.09
CA LEU A 117 10.05 -0.09 -17.93
C LEU A 117 11.14 0.53 -18.82
N SER A 118 11.79 -0.25 -19.68
CA SER A 118 12.88 0.22 -20.55
C SER A 118 12.45 1.35 -21.49
N GLU A 119 11.21 1.34 -21.96
CA GLU A 119 10.65 2.40 -22.83
C GLU A 119 10.56 3.77 -22.13
N PHE A 120 10.68 3.82 -20.80
CA PHE A 120 10.63 5.05 -20.00
C PHE A 120 12.01 5.49 -19.49
N GLY A 121 13.09 4.95 -20.06
CA GLY A 121 14.45 5.33 -19.69
C GLY A 121 14.91 4.77 -18.36
N LEU A 122 14.20 3.77 -17.82
CA LEU A 122 14.68 2.96 -16.72
C LEU A 122 15.51 1.79 -17.26
N VAL A 123 16.47 1.35 -16.47
CA VAL A 123 17.33 0.21 -16.80
C VAL A 123 17.16 -0.85 -15.72
N GLU A 124 17.15 -2.13 -16.12
CA GLU A 124 17.15 -3.23 -15.17
C GLU A 124 18.38 -3.14 -14.24
N ALA A 125 18.15 -3.35 -12.95
CA ALA A 125 19.15 -3.19 -11.91
C ALA A 125 19.07 -4.33 -10.88
N THR A 126 19.98 -4.34 -9.91
CA THR A 126 19.84 -5.21 -8.74
C THR A 126 18.92 -4.56 -7.70
N ALA A 127 18.48 -5.34 -6.71
CA ALA A 127 17.63 -4.84 -5.63
C ALA A 127 18.31 -3.73 -4.80
N GLU A 128 19.64 -3.76 -4.71
CA GLU A 128 20.44 -2.80 -3.96
C GLU A 128 20.53 -1.44 -4.68
N GLU A 129 20.64 -1.48 -6.00
CA GLU A 129 20.83 -0.31 -6.86
C GLU A 129 19.51 0.35 -7.27
N ALA A 130 18.41 -0.41 -7.30
CA ALA A 130 17.14 0.06 -7.83
C ALA A 130 16.57 1.29 -7.11
N THR A 131 16.08 2.23 -7.91
CA THR A 131 15.27 3.37 -7.47
C THR A 131 13.77 3.07 -7.56
N LEU A 132 13.37 2.06 -8.33
CA LEU A 132 11.99 1.63 -8.48
C LEU A 132 11.90 0.10 -8.50
N THR A 133 11.04 -0.44 -7.64
CA THR A 133 10.68 -1.87 -7.63
C THR A 133 9.27 -2.04 -8.19
N VAL A 134 9.10 -2.96 -9.14
CA VAL A 134 7.79 -3.42 -9.62
C VAL A 134 7.51 -4.78 -9.00
N ARG A 135 6.42 -4.88 -8.23
CA ARG A 135 6.00 -6.10 -7.53
C ARG A 135 4.65 -6.57 -8.06
N VAL A 136 4.56 -7.85 -8.43
CA VAL A 136 3.25 -8.50 -8.65
C VAL A 136 2.85 -9.18 -7.34
N PRO A 137 1.76 -8.74 -6.68
CA PRO A 137 1.46 -9.24 -5.36
C PRO A 137 0.91 -10.67 -5.37
N ALA A 138 1.30 -11.49 -4.39
CA ALA A 138 0.70 -12.80 -4.15
C ALA A 138 -0.67 -12.68 -3.47
N ASP A 139 -0.81 -11.72 -2.56
CA ASP A 139 -2.06 -11.38 -1.89
C ASP A 139 -2.91 -10.46 -2.78
N PRO A 140 -4.07 -10.94 -3.29
CA PRO A 140 -4.95 -10.12 -4.12
C PRO A 140 -5.62 -8.99 -3.31
N THR A 141 -5.59 -9.03 -1.98
CA THR A 141 -6.26 -8.04 -1.13
C THR A 141 -5.67 -6.65 -1.26
N VAL A 142 -4.39 -6.53 -1.67
CA VAL A 142 -3.73 -5.26 -2.02
C VAL A 142 -4.60 -4.40 -2.95
N TRP A 143 -5.26 -5.03 -3.92
CA TRP A 143 -6.12 -4.34 -4.88
C TRP A 143 -7.48 -3.98 -4.29
N THR A 144 -8.08 -4.89 -3.54
CA THR A 144 -9.44 -4.71 -3.00
C THR A 144 -9.46 -3.68 -1.87
N THR A 145 -8.44 -3.69 -1.00
CA THR A 145 -8.30 -2.70 0.09
C THR A 145 -7.98 -1.32 -0.47
N ALA A 146 -7.11 -1.21 -1.49
CA ALA A 146 -6.87 0.04 -2.19
C ALA A 146 -8.15 0.60 -2.85
N ALA A 147 -8.92 -0.25 -3.55
CA ALA A 147 -10.19 0.15 -4.16
C ALA A 147 -11.23 0.58 -3.12
N TRP A 148 -11.31 -0.13 -1.99
CA TRP A 148 -12.15 0.26 -0.87
C TRP A 148 -11.71 1.61 -0.28
N TRP A 149 -10.42 1.77 0.00
CA TRP A 149 -9.83 2.99 0.56
C TRP A 149 -10.14 4.22 -0.30
N ARG A 150 -9.99 4.09 -1.61
CA ARG A 150 -10.33 5.14 -2.58
C ARG A 150 -11.78 5.59 -2.53
N ARG A 151 -12.71 4.68 -2.23
CA ARG A 151 -14.14 5.00 -2.12
C ARG A 151 -14.49 5.71 -0.82
N VAL A 152 -13.76 5.43 0.26
CA VAL A 152 -14.08 5.97 1.59
C VAL A 152 -13.23 7.18 1.99
N ARG A 153 -12.16 7.50 1.25
CA ARG A 153 -11.37 8.71 1.49
C ARG A 153 -12.10 9.94 0.95
N ASP A 154 -12.16 10.97 1.78
CA ASP A 154 -12.84 12.25 1.51
C ASP A 154 -11.95 13.28 0.77
N THR A 155 -10.74 12.88 0.33
CA THR A 155 -9.70 13.79 -0.14
C THR A 155 -9.61 13.92 -1.66
N GLN A 156 -9.03 15.03 -2.12
CA GLN A 156 -8.74 15.32 -3.53
C GLN A 156 -8.09 14.13 -4.25
N ARG A 157 -8.46 13.95 -5.52
CA ARG A 157 -7.86 12.98 -6.42
C ARG A 157 -6.40 13.38 -6.66
N SER A 158 -5.47 12.59 -6.12
CA SER A 158 -4.12 12.55 -6.65
C SER A 158 -4.16 11.78 -7.97
N ASP A 159 -3.27 12.14 -8.88
CA ASP A 159 -3.02 11.41 -10.12
C ASP A 159 -2.24 10.10 -9.88
N ILE A 160 -1.59 9.96 -8.72
CA ILE A 160 -1.00 8.71 -8.26
C ILE A 160 -2.03 7.94 -7.42
N ILE A 161 -2.37 6.75 -7.89
CA ILE A 161 -3.25 5.84 -7.17
C ILE A 161 -2.38 5.00 -6.23
N THR A 162 -2.68 5.03 -4.94
CA THR A 162 -1.91 4.32 -3.92
C THR A 162 -2.60 3.06 -3.43
N VAL A 163 -1.83 2.18 -2.79
CA VAL A 163 -2.34 1.18 -1.83
C VAL A 163 -3.07 1.85 -0.65
N ASP A 164 -3.70 1.05 0.21
CA ASP A 164 -4.29 1.57 1.45
C ASP A 164 -3.20 1.93 2.50
N PRO A 165 -3.51 2.77 3.49
CA PRO A 165 -2.51 3.23 4.46
C PRO A 165 -1.84 2.14 5.29
N VAL A 166 -2.50 1.01 5.54
CA VAL A 166 -1.90 -0.09 6.31
C VAL A 166 -0.86 -0.80 5.47
N ILE A 167 -1.15 -1.06 4.19
CA ILE A 167 -0.17 -1.61 3.25
C ILE A 167 1.02 -0.67 3.07
N ALA A 168 0.79 0.64 2.90
CA ALA A 168 1.88 1.61 2.82
C ALA A 168 2.76 1.59 4.09
N LEU A 169 2.15 1.45 5.27
CA LEU A 169 2.89 1.32 6.54
C LEU A 169 3.70 0.02 6.62
N GLN A 170 3.14 -1.09 6.15
CA GLN A 170 3.82 -2.38 6.07
C GLN A 170 4.99 -2.33 5.09
N ASP A 171 4.82 -1.71 3.92
CA ASP A 171 5.89 -1.50 2.94
C ASP A 171 7.06 -0.72 3.55
N LEU A 172 6.76 0.36 4.28
CA LEU A 172 7.77 1.17 4.98
C LEU A 172 8.47 0.39 6.10
N SER A 173 7.72 -0.47 6.82
CA SER A 173 8.24 -1.24 7.96
C SER A 173 9.07 -2.45 7.52
N GLY A 174 8.82 -2.98 6.33
CA GLY A 174 9.62 -4.02 5.69
C GLY A 174 10.82 -3.49 4.89
N GLY A 175 10.87 -2.18 4.62
CA GLY A 175 12.00 -1.52 3.98
C GLY A 175 13.23 -1.45 4.89
N ALA A 176 14.42 -1.21 4.29
CA ALA A 176 15.62 -0.96 5.08
C ALA A 176 15.38 0.20 6.05
N ASP A 177 15.78 0.04 7.32
CA ASP A 177 15.55 1.01 8.40
C ASP A 177 15.92 2.43 7.96
N LEU A 178 14.89 3.23 7.68
CA LEU A 178 15.08 4.56 7.13
C LEU A 178 15.57 5.56 8.19
N GLY A 179 15.50 5.22 9.48
CA GLY A 179 15.94 6.07 10.60
C GLY A 179 15.28 7.46 10.65
N ASP A 180 14.24 7.70 9.85
CA ASP A 180 13.70 9.01 9.49
C ASP A 180 12.34 9.32 10.15
N GLY A 181 11.76 8.33 10.83
CA GLY A 181 10.45 8.43 11.48
C GLY A 181 9.24 8.39 10.54
N ALA A 182 9.40 8.13 9.24
CA ALA A 182 8.29 8.04 8.29
C ALA A 182 7.24 6.97 8.66
N PRO A 183 7.61 5.74 9.08
CA PRO A 183 6.63 4.77 9.56
C PRO A 183 5.84 5.28 10.78
N GLN A 184 6.51 5.96 11.72
CA GLN A 184 5.89 6.50 12.92
C GLN A 184 4.90 7.62 12.59
N HIS A 185 5.29 8.54 11.70
CA HIS A 185 4.43 9.65 11.26
C HIS A 185 3.18 9.16 10.53
N LEU A 186 3.32 8.16 9.63
CA LEU A 186 2.19 7.54 8.95
C LEU A 186 1.28 6.81 9.94
N SER A 187 1.85 6.03 10.86
CA SER A 187 1.12 5.32 11.92
C SER A 187 0.32 6.28 12.80
N ASP A 188 0.94 7.37 13.26
CA ASP A 188 0.27 8.40 14.04
C ASP A 188 -0.91 8.99 13.28
N TRP A 189 -0.75 9.29 11.99
CA TRP A 189 -1.86 9.79 11.18
C TRP A 189 -3.01 8.77 11.05
N ILE A 190 -2.72 7.48 10.88
CA ILE A 190 -3.75 6.44 10.78
C ILE A 190 -4.53 6.33 12.10
N VAL A 191 -3.84 6.42 13.25
CA VAL A 191 -4.48 6.34 14.58
C VAL A 191 -5.54 7.42 14.76
N HIS A 192 -5.24 8.67 14.36
CA HIS A 192 -6.09 9.84 14.59
C HIS A 192 -7.16 10.08 13.49
N ARG A 193 -7.34 9.15 12.54
CA ARG A 193 -8.30 9.29 11.44
C ARG A 193 -9.72 8.83 11.78
#